data_AF-A0AAU8A0E6-F1
#
_entry.id   AF-A0AAU8A0E6-F1
#
_cell.length_a   1.000
_cell.length_b   1.000
_cell.length_c   1.000
_cell.angle_alpha   90.00
_cell.angle_beta   90.00
_cell.angle_gamma   90.00
#
_symmetry.space_group_name_H-M   'P 1'
#
loop_
_entity.id
_entity.type
_entity.pdbx_description
1 polymer ?
#
loop_
_entity_poly.entity_id
_entity_poly.type
_entity_poly.pdbx_seq_one_letter_code
_entity_poly.pdbx_strand_id
1 'polypeptide(L)' 'MLERFFKKTSPFVIKSIDSTKKVAVVEDKELGLVIEVPYGPSILKKAEIISEYEIQFLYEDGSSRISKILM' A
#
# COMPACT_ATOMS: atom_id res chain seq x y z
N MET A 1 -29.34 -3.47 -16.53
CA MET A 1 -27.92 -3.75 -16.79
C MET A 1 -27.16 -3.24 -15.58
N LEU A 2 -26.85 -4.11 -14.60
CA LEU A 2 -26.10 -3.67 -13.41
C LEU A 2 -24.64 -3.51 -13.85
N GLU A 3 -24.22 -2.26 -13.99
CA GLU A 3 -22.80 -1.90 -14.09
C GLU A 3 -22.14 -2.35 -12.79
N ARG A 4 -21.59 -3.57 -12.81
CA ARG A 4 -20.65 -4.03 -11.80
C ARG A 4 -19.47 -3.06 -11.88
N PHE A 5 -19.47 -2.08 -11.00
CA PHE A 5 -18.28 -1.35 -10.60
C PHE A 5 -17.28 -2.38 -10.07
N PHE A 6 -16.59 -3.05 -10.96
CA PHE A 6 -15.34 -3.70 -10.65
C PHE A 6 -14.40 -2.56 -10.27
N LYS A 7 -14.41 -2.15 -8.99
CA LYS A 7 -13.19 -1.61 -8.39
C LYS A 7 -12.12 -2.60 -8.82
N LYS A 8 -11.17 -2.18 -9.66
CA LYS A 8 -9.98 -2.98 -9.94
C LYS A 8 -9.38 -3.28 -8.58
N THR A 9 -9.68 -4.45 -8.05
CA THR A 9 -9.14 -4.92 -6.79
C THR A 9 -7.70 -5.21 -7.12
N SER A 10 -6.80 -4.33 -6.69
CA SER A 10 -5.37 -4.61 -6.75
C SER A 10 -5.13 -6.00 -6.15
N PRO A 11 -4.28 -6.85 -6.76
CA PRO A 11 -3.97 -8.16 -6.20
C PRO A 11 -3.22 -8.05 -4.87
N PHE A 12 -2.73 -6.85 -4.55
CA PHE A 12 -2.04 -6.57 -3.31
C PHE A 12 -2.99 -6.22 -2.16
N VAL A 13 -2.60 -6.59 -0.95
CA VAL A 13 -3.22 -6.13 0.29
C VAL A 13 -2.18 -5.74 1.31
N ILE A 14 -2.44 -4.68 2.07
CA ILE A 14 -1.60 -4.29 3.20
C ILE A 14 -1.91 -5.24 4.36
N LYS A 15 -0.93 -6.03 4.78
CA LYS A 15 -1.06 -6.99 5.90
C LYS A 15 -0.78 -6.34 7.24
N SER A 16 0.27 -5.53 7.29
CA SER A 16 0.71 -4.86 8.51
C SER A 16 1.57 -3.65 8.18
N ILE A 17 1.76 -2.80 9.19
CA ILE A 17 2.69 -1.67 9.17
C ILE A 17 3.73 -1.93 10.26
N ASP A 18 5.00 -1.97 9.89
CA ASP A 18 6.11 -2.03 10.83
C ASP A 18 6.70 -0.63 11.01
N SER A 19 6.30 0.01 12.11
CA SER A 19 6.74 1.37 12.44
C SER A 19 8.20 1.48 12.89
N THR A 20 8.79 0.36 13.31
CA THR A 20 10.20 0.27 13.72
C THR A 20 11.10 0.25 12.49
N LYS A 21 10.77 -0.60 11.52
CA LYS A 21 11.50 -0.69 10.24
C LYS A 21 11.10 0.38 9.22
N LYS A 22 10.01 1.12 9.48
CA LYS A 22 9.43 2.12 8.56
C LYS A 22 8.99 1.53 7.22
N VAL A 23 8.36 0.35 7.26
CA VAL A 23 7.86 -0.35 6.07
C VAL A 23 6.39 -0.72 6.21
N ALA A 24 5.68 -0.70 5.09
CA ALA A 24 4.37 -1.33 4.96
C ALA A 24 4.56 -2.74 4.37
N VAL A 25 4.01 -3.75 5.04
CA VAL A 25 4.06 -5.13 4.57
C VAL A 25 2.85 -5.37 3.69
N VAL A 26 3.10 -5.65 2.42
CA VAL A 26 2.10 -5.85 1.39
C VAL A 26 2.19 -7.30 0.90
N GLU A 27 1.05 -7.98 0.77
CA GLU A 27 0.97 -9.35 0.24
C GLU A 27 0.30 -9.32 -1.13
N ASP A 28 0.97 -9.92 -2.11
CA ASP A 28 0.38 -10.31 -3.40
C ASP A 28 -0.47 -11.57 -3.18
N LYS A 29 -1.79 -11.46 -3.34
CA LYS A 29 -2.72 -12.57 -3.14
C LYS A 29 -2.67 -13.63 -4.24
N GLU A 30 -2.21 -13.28 -5.43
CA GLU A 30 -2.13 -14.21 -6.55
C GLU A 30 -0.91 -15.10 -6.42
N LEU A 31 0.23 -14.52 -6.00
CA LEU A 31 1.51 -15.21 -5.90
C LEU A 31 1.84 -15.65 -4.47
N GLY A 32 1.13 -15.16 -3.46
CA GLY A 32 1.44 -15.38 -2.04
C GLY A 32 2.75 -14.72 -1.60
N LEU A 33 3.22 -13.71 -2.35
CA LEU A 33 4.48 -13.02 -2.08
C LEU A 33 4.28 -11.91 -1.06
N VAL A 34 5.22 -11.78 -0.12
CA VAL A 34 5.24 -10.70 0.87
C VAL A 34 6.34 -9.70 0.52
N ILE A 35 5.96 -8.43 0.43
CA ILE A 35 6.79 -7.34 -0.05
C ILE A 35 6.81 -6.25 1.03
N GLU A 36 8.00 -5.81 1.41
CA GLU A 36 8.20 -4.67 2.32
C GLU A 36 8.35 -3.39 1.49
N VAL A 37 7.41 -2.46 1.62
CA VAL A 37 7.46 -1.17 0.93
C VAL A 37 7.86 -0.06 1.91
N PRO A 38 9.07 0.53 1.80
CA PRO A 38 9.52 1.56 2.72
C PRO A 38 8.78 2.88 2.51
N TYR A 39 8.23 3.43 3.60
CA TYR A 39 7.52 4.71 3.56
C TYR A 39 8.36 5.89 4.07
N GLY A 40 9.59 5.66 4.53
CA GLY A 40 10.51 6.73 4.93
C GLY A 40 10.39 7.15 6.41
N PRO A 41 11.06 8.25 6.82
CA PRO A 41 11.31 8.55 8.23
C PRO A 41 10.08 9.09 8.97
N SER A 42 9.13 9.71 8.26
CA SER A 42 7.97 10.37 8.85
C SER A 42 7.02 9.39 9.56
N ILE A 43 6.22 9.92 10.49
CA ILE A 43 5.22 9.13 11.20
C ILE A 43 4.04 8.88 10.26
N LEU A 44 3.79 7.60 9.99
CA LEU A 44 2.73 7.19 9.08
C LEU A 44 1.37 7.25 9.78
N LYS A 45 0.43 7.96 9.16
CA LYS A 45 -0.96 8.04 9.60
C LYS A 45 -1.83 6.97 8.94
N LYS A 46 -1.66 6.77 7.64
CA LYS A 46 -2.43 5.80 6.85
C LYS A 46 -1.61 5.30 5.66
N ALA A 47 -1.77 4.03 5.31
CA ALA A 47 -1.36 3.48 4.02
C ALA A 47 -2.58 2.98 3.26
N GLU A 48 -2.63 3.23 1.96
CA GLU A 48 -3.74 2.81 1.10
C GLU A 48 -3.24 2.41 -0.29
N ILE A 49 -3.77 1.32 -0.83
CA ILE A 49 -3.49 0.91 -2.20
C ILE A 49 -4.39 1.75 -3.12
N ILE A 50 -3.78 2.58 -3.95
CA ILE A 50 -4.49 3.54 -4.81
C ILE A 50 -4.53 3.10 -6.28
N SER A 51 -3.69 2.15 -6.66
CA SER A 51 -3.61 1.58 -8.01
C SER A 51 -3.11 0.14 -7.96
N GLU A 52 -3.03 -0.52 -9.12
CA GLU A 52 -2.64 -1.93 -9.22
C GLU A 52 -1.29 -2.21 -8.53
N TYR A 53 -0.30 -1.34 -8.70
CA TYR A 53 1.04 -1.49 -8.12
C TYR A 53 1.48 -0.28 -7.29
N GLU A 54 0.54 0.56 -6.82
CA GLU A 54 0.88 1.79 -6.10
C GLU A 54 0.21 1.85 -4.74
N ILE A 55 1.00 2.25 -3.75
CA ILE A 55 0.60 2.51 -2.39
C ILE A 55 0.84 3.98 -2.06
N GLN A 56 -0.18 4.62 -1.51
CA GLN A 56 -0.08 5.96 -0.95
C GLN A 56 0.12 5.88 0.56
N PHE A 57 1.15 6.58 1.02
CA PHE A 57 1.43 6.83 2.43
C PHE A 57 0.99 8.24 2.77
N LEU A 58 0.08 8.38 3.73
CA LEU A 58 -0.32 9.66 4.33
C LEU A 58 0.35 9.75 5.70
N TYR A 59 1.02 10.86 5.97
CA TYR A 59 1.73 11.09 7.22
C TYR A 59 0.93 11.99 8.17
N GLU A 60 1.33 12.04 9.44
CA GLU A 60 0.64 12.85 10.44
C GLU A 60 0.74 14.36 10.19
N ASP A 61 1.82 14.80 9.53
CA ASP A 61 2.02 16.21 9.12
C ASP A 61 1.14 16.64 7.93
N GLY A 62 0.32 15.73 7.41
CA GLY A 62 -0.58 15.97 6.27
C GLY A 62 0.09 15.81 4.90
N SER A 63 1.41 15.59 4.85
CA SER A 63 2.09 15.25 3.61
C SER A 63 1.74 13.83 3.15
N SER A 64 1.94 13.54 1.86
CA SER A 64 1.74 12.19 1.34
C SER A 64 2.82 11.81 0.33
N ARG A 65 3.05 10.51 0.19
CA ARG A 65 4.01 9.92 -0.75
C ARG A 65 3.38 8.73 -1.44
N ILE A 66 3.52 8.67 -2.75
CA ILE A 66 3.16 7.48 -3.54
C ILE A 66 4.43 6.67 -3.78
N SER A 67 4.34 5.36 -3.59
CA SER A 67 5.43 4.41 -3.85
C SER A 67 4.92 3.24 -4.67
N LYS A 68 5.80 2.67 -5.50
CA LYS A 68 5.51 1.43 -6.23
C LYS A 68 5.72 0.23 -5.32
N ILE A 69 4.82 -0.74 -5.41
CA ILE A 69 4.88 -2.00 -4.65
C ILE A 69 5.93 -2.94 -5.26
N LEU A 70 6.00 -2.99 -6.59
CA LEU A 70 7.02 -3.72 -7.33
C LEU A 70 7.77 -2.73 -8.22
N MET A 71 9.10 -2.85 -8.25
CA MET A 71 9.99 -2.04 -9.10
C MET A 71 10.52 -2.89 -10.24
#